data_AF-A0A381L565-F1
#
_entry.id   AF-A0A381L565-F1
#
_cell.length_a   1.000
_cell.length_b   1.000
_cell.length_c   1.000
_cell.angle_alpha   90.00
_cell.angle_beta   90.00
_cell.angle_gamma   90.00
#
_symmetry.space_group_name_H-M   'P 1'
#
loop_
_entity.id
_entity.type
_entity.pdbx_description
1 polymer ?
#
loop_
_entity_poly.entity_id
_entity_poly.type
_entity_poly.pdbx_seq_one_letter_code
_entity_poly.pdbx_strand_id
1 'polypeptide(L)'
;MSSHDGGKSVRQSKRYSMTTLYLSISANEKDLEIEDDLAKAQKILRDLKIRISSQSKKNFVLEKDVRYLDSRIALLIQNRMALEEQNEVASHLEDASDLQEGFFPNDEKTQKYGNLLFLLQSEPRHIAHLCRLVTMAEIDSLLQTVMFTIYGNQYESREEHLLLTMFQSVLTFQFDNTPEYSSLLRANTPVSRMMTTYTRRGPGQSYLKTVLADRINALIELKELDLEINPLKIYERMIDQIEQDDGDLPVSLPKGVTAEQAAENTQVQEIITPRLKMLMEIANSFLTTIIDGLEETPYGIRWICKQIRSLTKRKYPDANDQIICTLIGGFFFLRFINPAIVTPKSYML
;
A
#
# COMPACT_ATOMS: atom_id res chain seq x y z
N MET A 1 16.38 89.22 -3.16
CA MET A 1 15.95 88.77 -1.81
C MET A 1 16.96 87.75 -1.33
N SER A 2 17.67 88.10 -0.26
CA SER A 2 18.74 87.31 0.39
C SER A 2 18.15 86.56 1.58
N SER A 3 18.51 85.29 1.79
CA SER A 3 18.30 84.53 3.03
C SER A 3 19.31 83.38 3.06
N HIS A 4 20.52 83.62 3.57
CA HIS A 4 21.03 83.29 4.91
C HIS A 4 21.37 81.81 5.17
N ASP A 5 22.68 81.61 5.29
CA ASP A 5 23.44 80.45 5.76
C ASP A 5 23.26 80.19 7.27
N GLY A 6 23.48 78.95 7.71
CA GLY A 6 23.40 78.53 9.11
C GLY A 6 23.63 77.04 9.35
N GLY A 7 24.90 76.61 9.38
CA GLY A 7 25.28 75.24 9.73
C GLY A 7 25.17 74.90 11.22
N LYS A 8 24.91 73.61 11.53
CA LYS A 8 25.29 72.96 12.80
C LYS A 8 25.70 71.50 12.57
N SER A 9 26.97 71.23 12.89
CA SER A 9 27.62 69.93 12.97
C SER A 9 27.07 69.13 14.16
N VAL A 10 26.71 67.86 13.94
CA VAL A 10 26.53 66.87 15.01
C VAL A 10 27.25 65.58 14.60
N ARG A 11 28.51 65.45 15.06
CA ARG A 11 29.20 64.16 15.15
C ARG A 11 28.69 63.43 16.38
N GLN A 12 27.98 62.31 16.21
CA GLN A 12 27.79 61.31 17.27
C GLN A 12 28.55 60.04 16.92
N SER A 13 29.47 59.68 17.80
CA SER A 13 30.44 58.59 17.69
C SER A 13 29.78 57.21 17.74
N LYS A 14 29.96 56.40 16.69
CA LYS A 14 29.67 54.96 16.70
C LYS A 14 30.86 54.20 17.31
N ARG A 15 30.80 53.89 18.61
CA ARG A 15 31.63 52.81 19.17
C ARG A 15 30.79 51.53 19.17
N TYR A 16 30.89 50.75 18.10
CA TYR A 16 30.42 49.36 18.12
C TYR A 16 31.30 48.55 19.08
N SER A 17 30.68 47.77 19.95
CA SER A 17 31.38 46.83 20.83
C SER A 17 32.13 45.80 19.98
N MET A 18 33.43 45.66 20.22
CA MET A 18 34.31 44.70 19.53
C MET A 18 33.83 43.25 19.72
N THR A 19 33.14 42.97 20.84
CA THR A 19 32.49 41.69 21.14
C THR A 19 31.30 41.40 20.21
N THR A 20 30.53 42.42 19.80
CA THR A 20 29.43 42.26 18.83
C THR A 20 29.96 41.99 17.42
N LEU A 21 31.10 42.60 17.04
CA LEU A 21 31.76 42.31 15.77
C LEU A 21 32.31 40.87 15.71
N TYR A 22 32.92 40.40 16.80
CA TYR A 22 33.49 39.05 16.88
C TYR A 22 32.43 37.94 16.85
N LEU A 23 31.26 38.18 17.46
CA LEU A 23 30.11 37.26 17.41
C LEU A 23 29.46 37.24 16.02
N SER A 24 29.40 38.36 15.30
CA SER A 24 28.82 38.41 13.94
C SER A 24 29.70 37.80 12.84
N ILE A 25 31.03 37.80 13.04
CA ILE A 25 31.98 37.30 12.03
C ILE A 25 32.16 35.78 12.12
N SER A 26 31.99 35.19 13.31
CA SER A 26 32.22 33.75 13.53
C SER A 26 30.96 32.89 13.41
N ALA A 27 29.76 33.49 13.58
CA ALA A 27 28.48 32.80 13.47
C ALA A 27 27.95 32.78 12.02
N ASN A 28 28.24 33.81 11.21
CA ASN A 28 27.64 33.94 9.89
C ASN A 28 28.18 32.94 8.86
N GLU A 29 29.47 32.62 8.80
CA GLU A 29 29.96 31.76 7.71
C GLU A 29 29.47 30.31 7.83
N LYS A 30 29.48 29.74 9.04
CA LYS A 30 28.96 28.38 9.26
C LYS A 30 27.44 28.31 9.19
N ASP A 31 26.72 29.31 9.72
CA ASP A 31 25.25 29.31 9.61
C ASP A 31 24.80 29.57 8.16
N LEU A 32 25.52 30.40 7.39
CA LEU A 32 25.28 30.60 5.95
C LEU A 32 25.64 29.37 5.12
N GLU A 33 26.73 28.67 5.42
CA GLU A 33 27.08 27.39 4.78
C GLU A 33 26.06 26.29 5.12
N ILE A 34 25.60 26.21 6.38
CA ILE A 34 24.55 25.28 6.81
C ILE A 34 23.21 25.63 6.15
N GLU A 35 22.85 26.91 6.02
CA GLU A 35 21.67 27.35 5.28
C GLU A 35 21.77 27.04 3.78
N ASP A 36 22.93 27.24 3.16
CA ASP A 36 23.18 26.95 1.75
C ASP A 36 23.15 25.43 1.47
N ASP A 37 23.76 24.62 2.33
CA ASP A 37 23.73 23.17 2.21
C ASP A 37 22.35 22.58 2.52
N LEU A 38 21.63 23.16 3.50
CA LEU A 38 20.23 22.82 3.74
C LEU A 38 19.35 23.20 2.54
N ALA A 39 19.56 24.37 1.93
CA ALA A 39 18.83 24.80 0.75
C ALA A 39 19.13 23.92 -0.47
N LYS A 40 20.39 23.54 -0.69
CA LYS A 40 20.80 22.55 -1.71
C LYS A 40 20.14 21.20 -1.45
N ALA A 41 20.19 20.70 -0.23
CA ALA A 41 19.56 19.42 0.15
C ALA A 41 18.04 19.46 -0.06
N GLN A 42 17.37 20.56 0.31
CA GLN A 42 15.93 20.76 0.08
C GLN A 42 15.59 20.83 -1.42
N LYS A 43 16.42 21.48 -2.23
CA LYS A 43 16.25 21.55 -3.69
C LYS A 43 16.40 20.16 -4.32
N ILE A 44 17.44 19.42 -3.95
CA ILE A 44 17.66 18.04 -4.40
C ILE A 44 16.48 17.15 -3.98
N LEU A 45 16.02 17.26 -2.73
CA LEU A 45 14.86 16.54 -2.23
C LEU A 45 13.60 16.86 -3.06
N ARG A 46 13.38 18.14 -3.39
CA ARG A 46 12.23 18.57 -4.21
C ARG A 46 12.32 17.98 -5.62
N ASP A 47 13.48 18.03 -6.25
CA ASP A 47 13.70 17.48 -7.59
C ASP A 47 13.55 15.96 -7.61
N LEU A 48 14.05 15.27 -6.59
CA LEU A 48 13.85 13.83 -6.39
C LEU A 48 12.37 13.50 -6.21
N LYS A 49 11.63 14.25 -5.38
CA LYS A 49 10.19 14.05 -5.19
C LYS A 49 9.42 14.19 -6.50
N ILE A 50 9.72 15.22 -7.30
CA ILE A 50 9.11 15.43 -8.61
C ILE A 50 9.44 14.26 -9.56
N ARG A 51 10.70 13.82 -9.60
CA ARG A 51 11.14 12.72 -10.45
C ARG A 51 10.48 11.40 -10.05
N ILE A 52 10.42 11.09 -8.74
CA ILE A 52 9.73 9.89 -8.24
C ILE A 52 8.25 9.97 -8.58
N SER A 53 7.58 11.11 -8.37
CA SER A 53 6.16 11.29 -8.73
C SER A 53 5.92 11.09 -10.24
N SER A 54 6.77 11.65 -11.09
CA SER A 54 6.71 11.43 -12.54
C SER A 54 6.93 9.97 -12.93
N GLN A 55 7.92 9.31 -12.31
CA GLN A 55 8.20 7.90 -12.58
C GLN A 55 7.09 6.98 -12.04
N SER A 56 6.50 7.30 -10.88
CA SER A 56 5.32 6.59 -10.35
C SER A 56 4.14 6.70 -11.30
N LYS A 57 3.90 7.87 -11.92
CA LYS A 57 2.88 8.03 -12.96
C LYS A 57 3.18 7.20 -14.21
N LYS A 58 4.44 7.16 -14.67
CA LYS A 58 4.85 6.32 -15.81
C LYS A 58 4.70 4.82 -15.50
N ASN A 59 5.20 4.37 -14.36
CA ASN A 59 5.06 3.00 -13.89
C ASN A 59 3.59 2.63 -13.76
N PHE A 60 2.73 3.54 -13.31
CA PHE A 60 1.29 3.32 -13.26
C PHE A 60 0.66 3.10 -14.65
N VAL A 61 1.01 3.92 -15.66
CA VAL A 61 0.54 3.72 -17.03
C VAL A 61 0.98 2.34 -17.54
N LEU A 62 2.25 1.99 -17.33
CA LEU A 62 2.79 0.69 -17.71
C LEU A 62 2.10 -0.47 -16.97
N GLU A 63 1.83 -0.35 -15.68
CA GLU A 63 1.08 -1.37 -14.93
C GLU A 63 -0.36 -1.52 -15.43
N LYS A 64 -1.02 -0.42 -15.81
CA LYS A 64 -2.34 -0.46 -16.42
C LYS A 64 -2.29 -1.21 -17.75
N ASP A 65 -1.28 -0.94 -18.55
CA ASP A 65 -1.07 -1.60 -19.85
C ASP A 65 -0.72 -3.09 -19.67
N VAL A 66 0.10 -3.44 -18.66
CA VAL A 66 0.38 -4.84 -18.28
C VAL A 66 -0.90 -5.54 -17.84
N ARG A 67 -1.71 -4.96 -16.94
CA ARG A 67 -3.00 -5.54 -16.51
C ARG A 67 -3.97 -5.73 -17.67
N TYR A 68 -3.97 -4.79 -18.62
CA TYR A 68 -4.74 -4.91 -19.85
C TYR A 68 -4.25 -6.08 -20.72
N LEU A 69 -2.93 -6.21 -20.90
CA LEU A 69 -2.32 -7.32 -21.62
C LEU A 69 -2.58 -8.67 -20.93
N ASP A 70 -2.44 -8.75 -19.60
CA ASP A 70 -2.72 -9.96 -18.81
C ASP A 70 -4.19 -10.39 -18.94
N SER A 71 -5.13 -9.43 -18.92
CA SER A 71 -6.54 -9.71 -19.15
C SER A 71 -6.80 -10.25 -20.55
N ARG A 72 -6.10 -9.71 -21.57
CA ARG A 72 -6.17 -10.22 -22.94
C ARG A 72 -5.52 -11.59 -23.08
N ILE A 73 -4.40 -11.84 -22.42
CA ILE A 73 -3.74 -13.15 -22.38
C ILE A 73 -4.65 -14.18 -21.71
N ALA A 74 -5.29 -13.83 -20.59
CA ALA A 74 -6.27 -14.68 -19.92
C ALA A 74 -7.45 -15.02 -20.84
N LEU A 75 -8.00 -14.03 -21.55
CA LEU A 75 -9.04 -14.24 -22.55
C LEU A 75 -8.55 -15.09 -23.73
N LEU A 76 -7.31 -14.91 -24.19
CA LEU A 76 -6.72 -15.74 -25.25
C LEU A 76 -6.47 -17.18 -24.80
N ILE A 77 -6.08 -17.40 -23.55
CA ILE A 77 -5.95 -18.72 -22.95
C ILE A 77 -7.33 -19.37 -22.83
N GLN A 78 -8.34 -18.61 -22.38
CA GLN A 78 -9.73 -19.06 -22.28
C GLN A 78 -10.31 -19.39 -23.67
N ASN A 79 -10.01 -18.58 -24.69
CA ASN A 79 -10.36 -18.83 -26.10
C ASN A 79 -9.55 -20.00 -26.70
N ARG A 80 -8.32 -20.23 -26.26
CA ARG A 80 -7.51 -21.39 -26.67
C ARG A 80 -7.98 -22.68 -26.01
N MET A 81 -8.55 -22.60 -24.80
CA MET A 81 -9.29 -23.70 -24.16
C MET A 81 -10.66 -23.92 -24.82
N ALA A 82 -11.26 -22.88 -25.41
CA ALA A 82 -12.51 -22.93 -26.17
C ALA A 82 -12.33 -23.20 -27.68
N LEU A 83 -11.18 -23.74 -28.11
CA LEU A 83 -10.93 -24.15 -29.50
C LEU A 83 -11.71 -25.41 -29.92
N GLU A 84 -12.50 -26.02 -29.03
CA GLU A 84 -13.44 -27.09 -29.38
C GLU A 84 -14.81 -26.59 -29.86
N GLU A 85 -15.16 -25.30 -29.69
CA GLU A 85 -16.46 -24.77 -30.16
C GLU A 85 -16.32 -23.36 -30.79
N GLN A 86 -15.59 -23.28 -31.91
CA GLN A 86 -15.44 -22.05 -32.71
C GLN A 86 -16.63 -21.83 -33.66
N ASN A 87 -17.71 -21.18 -33.22
CA ASN A 87 -18.62 -20.54 -34.20
C ASN A 87 -19.35 -19.26 -33.75
N GLU A 88 -19.19 -18.77 -32.51
CA GLU A 88 -19.88 -17.54 -32.06
C GLU A 88 -18.98 -16.30 -31.87
N VAL A 89 -17.64 -16.45 -31.88
CA VAL A 89 -16.71 -15.35 -31.50
C VAL A 89 -16.32 -14.44 -32.67
N ALA A 90 -16.56 -14.84 -33.92
CA ALA A 90 -16.22 -14.04 -35.10
C ALA A 90 -17.01 -12.73 -35.20
N SER A 91 -18.24 -12.68 -34.67
CA SER A 91 -19.08 -11.47 -34.67
C SER A 91 -18.67 -10.42 -33.64
N HIS A 92 -17.93 -10.81 -32.58
CA HIS A 92 -17.51 -9.87 -31.52
C HIS A 92 -16.12 -9.27 -31.73
N LEU A 93 -15.36 -9.74 -32.72
CA LEU A 93 -14.03 -9.21 -33.05
C LEU A 93 -14.08 -7.99 -33.98
N GLU A 94 -15.19 -7.76 -34.68
CA GLU A 94 -15.37 -6.56 -35.52
C GLU A 94 -15.59 -5.29 -34.68
N ASP A 95 -16.13 -5.40 -33.46
CA ASP A 95 -16.29 -4.26 -32.53
C ASP A 95 -14.99 -3.87 -31.80
N ALA A 96 -13.97 -4.72 -31.81
CA ALA A 96 -12.71 -4.48 -31.08
C ALA A 96 -11.63 -3.76 -31.92
N SER A 97 -11.88 -3.54 -33.22
CA SER A 97 -10.99 -2.78 -34.12
C SER A 97 -11.19 -1.27 -34.08
N ASP A 98 -12.25 -0.77 -33.45
CA ASP A 98 -12.45 0.67 -33.23
C ASP A 98 -11.65 1.14 -32.00
N LEU A 99 -10.33 1.16 -32.16
CA LEU A 99 -9.47 2.09 -31.43
C LEU A 99 -9.90 3.51 -31.82
N GLN A 100 -10.90 4.05 -31.12
CA GLN A 100 -11.20 5.47 -31.17
C GLN A 100 -9.93 6.22 -30.77
N GLU A 101 -9.22 6.79 -31.75
CA GLU A 101 -8.22 7.83 -31.50
C GLU A 101 -8.93 8.93 -30.72
N GLY A 102 -8.72 8.96 -29.41
CA GLY A 102 -9.30 9.99 -28.55
C GLY A 102 -8.84 11.35 -29.03
N PHE A 103 -9.78 12.18 -29.48
CA PHE A 103 -9.49 13.57 -29.82
C PHE A 103 -9.10 14.34 -28.56
N PHE A 104 -7.89 14.91 -28.53
CA PHE A 104 -7.48 15.78 -27.43
C PHE A 104 -8.43 16.98 -27.32
N PRO A 105 -8.92 17.35 -26.12
CA PRO A 105 -9.83 18.47 -25.98
C PRO A 105 -9.22 19.77 -26.52
N ASN A 106 -10.02 20.60 -27.17
CA ASN A 106 -9.60 21.95 -27.57
C ASN A 106 -9.23 22.80 -26.34
N ASP A 107 -8.49 23.90 -26.54
CA ASP A 107 -7.98 24.73 -25.43
C ASP A 107 -9.06 25.15 -24.43
N GLU A 108 -10.25 25.50 -24.92
CA GLU A 108 -11.39 25.86 -24.07
C GLU A 108 -11.87 24.68 -23.20
N LYS A 109 -12.03 23.48 -23.77
CA LYS A 109 -12.40 22.28 -23.01
C LYS A 109 -11.29 21.90 -22.03
N THR A 110 -10.02 22.01 -22.44
CA THR A 110 -8.87 21.74 -21.57
C THR A 110 -8.88 22.66 -20.35
N GLN A 111 -9.16 23.96 -20.54
CA GLN A 111 -9.30 24.90 -19.43
C GLN A 111 -10.49 24.56 -18.52
N LYS A 112 -11.65 24.21 -19.09
CA LYS A 112 -12.83 23.81 -18.31
C LYS A 112 -12.60 22.53 -17.51
N TYR A 113 -11.97 21.50 -18.10
CA TYR A 113 -11.59 20.29 -17.39
C TYR A 113 -10.50 20.55 -16.34
N GLY A 114 -9.55 21.45 -16.62
CA GLY A 114 -8.58 21.92 -15.64
C GLY A 114 -9.25 22.52 -14.40
N ASN A 115 -10.25 23.39 -14.60
CA ASN A 115 -11.03 23.97 -13.50
C ASN A 115 -11.80 22.91 -12.72
N LEU A 116 -12.41 21.93 -13.41
CA LEU A 116 -13.12 20.82 -12.77
C LEU A 116 -12.16 19.97 -11.91
N LEU A 117 -11.01 19.57 -12.46
CA LEU A 117 -10.03 18.76 -11.74
C LEU A 117 -9.44 19.53 -10.55
N PHE A 118 -9.22 20.84 -10.69
CA PHE A 118 -8.82 21.70 -9.59
C PHE A 118 -9.87 21.73 -8.47
N LEU A 119 -11.16 21.82 -8.81
CA LEU A 119 -12.25 21.75 -7.84
C LEU A 119 -12.31 20.38 -7.15
N LEU A 120 -12.18 19.29 -7.90
CA LEU A 120 -12.17 17.92 -7.36
C LEU A 120 -10.98 17.68 -6.43
N GLN A 121 -9.82 18.25 -6.73
CA GLN A 121 -8.64 18.19 -5.87
C GLN A 121 -8.79 19.06 -4.62
N SER A 122 -9.30 20.28 -4.78
CA SER A 122 -9.40 21.27 -3.69
C SER A 122 -10.55 20.98 -2.71
N GLU A 123 -11.59 20.28 -3.17
CA GLU A 123 -12.75 19.91 -2.37
C GLU A 123 -12.93 18.38 -2.31
N PRO A 124 -12.22 17.68 -1.40
CA PRO A 124 -12.24 16.21 -1.27
C PRO A 124 -13.64 15.57 -1.11
N ARG A 125 -14.62 16.36 -0.65
CA ARG A 125 -16.01 15.95 -0.44
C ARG A 125 -16.67 15.38 -1.71
N HIS A 126 -16.33 15.90 -2.89
CA HIS A 126 -16.94 15.46 -4.15
C HIS A 126 -16.47 14.05 -4.51
N ILE A 127 -15.16 13.81 -4.42
CA ILE A 127 -14.57 12.48 -4.64
C ILE A 127 -15.07 11.50 -3.59
N ALA A 128 -15.14 11.91 -2.31
CA ALA A 128 -15.70 11.09 -1.24
C ALA A 128 -17.17 10.72 -1.48
N HIS A 129 -17.95 11.58 -2.14
CA HIS A 129 -19.31 11.25 -2.57
C HIS A 129 -19.32 10.26 -3.72
N LEU A 130 -18.47 10.46 -4.73
CA LEU A 130 -18.36 9.57 -5.87
C LEU A 130 -17.96 8.14 -5.46
N CYS A 131 -17.00 7.99 -4.52
CA CYS A 131 -16.60 6.68 -3.98
C CYS A 131 -17.76 5.91 -3.30
N ARG A 132 -18.85 6.58 -2.93
CA ARG A 132 -20.04 5.97 -2.33
C ARG A 132 -21.10 5.58 -3.36
N LEU A 133 -21.02 6.11 -4.58
CA LEU A 133 -22.00 5.91 -5.64
C LEU A 133 -21.53 4.89 -6.70
N VAL A 134 -20.22 4.73 -6.87
CA VAL A 134 -19.66 3.80 -7.86
C VAL A 134 -19.88 2.34 -7.50
N THR A 135 -20.02 1.51 -8.53
CA THR A 135 -20.14 0.06 -8.38
C THR A 135 -18.81 -0.59 -8.04
N MET A 136 -18.84 -1.88 -7.66
CA MET A 136 -17.62 -2.67 -7.47
C MET A 136 -16.79 -2.87 -8.74
N ALA A 137 -17.40 -2.75 -9.92
CA ALA A 137 -16.69 -2.86 -11.18
C ALA A 137 -15.88 -1.59 -11.51
N GLU A 138 -16.37 -0.43 -11.05
CA GLU A 138 -15.79 0.89 -11.40
C GLU A 138 -14.85 1.43 -10.32
N ILE A 139 -14.97 0.95 -9.08
CA ILE A 139 -14.24 1.49 -7.94
C ILE A 139 -12.73 1.45 -8.14
N ASP A 140 -12.19 0.38 -8.72
CA ASP A 140 -10.75 0.28 -8.93
C ASP A 140 -10.27 1.35 -9.92
N SER A 141 -10.98 1.58 -11.03
CA SER A 141 -10.64 2.64 -12.00
C SER A 141 -10.68 4.04 -11.37
N LEU A 142 -11.71 4.31 -10.56
CA LEU A 142 -11.83 5.57 -9.82
C LEU A 142 -10.68 5.75 -8.83
N LEU A 143 -10.41 4.75 -7.99
CA LEU A 143 -9.38 4.82 -6.96
C LEU A 143 -7.99 5.00 -7.57
N GLN A 144 -7.72 4.37 -8.71
CA GLN A 144 -6.47 4.55 -9.44
C GLN A 144 -6.31 6.01 -9.91
N THR A 145 -7.35 6.58 -10.51
CA THR A 145 -7.35 7.99 -10.94
C THR A 145 -7.16 8.93 -9.75
N VAL A 146 -7.85 8.68 -8.65
CA VAL A 146 -7.77 9.50 -7.44
C VAL A 146 -6.38 9.43 -6.80
N MET A 147 -5.81 8.24 -6.61
CA MET A 147 -4.58 8.05 -5.84
C MET A 147 -3.29 8.28 -6.62
N PHE A 148 -3.30 8.08 -7.95
CA PHE A 148 -2.11 8.17 -8.79
C PHE A 148 -2.14 9.35 -9.77
N THR A 149 -3.32 9.94 -10.04
CA THR A 149 -3.46 11.10 -10.93
C THR A 149 -3.81 12.38 -10.16
N ILE A 150 -4.94 12.40 -9.44
CA ILE A 150 -5.43 13.61 -8.74
C ILE A 150 -4.60 13.93 -7.49
N TYR A 151 -4.27 12.91 -6.69
CA TYR A 151 -3.41 12.99 -5.50
C TYR A 151 -2.11 12.17 -5.68
N GLY A 152 -1.61 12.14 -6.91
CA GLY A 152 -0.48 11.30 -7.31
C GLY A 152 0.86 11.73 -6.71
N ASN A 153 0.99 12.98 -6.24
CA ASN A 153 2.21 13.46 -5.62
C ASN A 153 2.27 13.05 -4.14
N GLN A 154 2.56 11.76 -3.92
CA GLN A 154 2.60 11.13 -2.59
C GLN A 154 3.62 11.69 -1.59
N TYR A 155 4.50 12.62 -2.02
CA TYR A 155 5.48 13.29 -1.17
C TYR A 155 5.20 14.78 -0.96
N GLU A 156 4.09 15.28 -1.53
CA GLU A 156 3.58 16.62 -1.29
C GLU A 156 2.54 16.59 -0.17
N SER A 157 2.86 17.25 0.94
CA SER A 157 2.02 17.25 2.14
C SER A 157 0.60 17.76 1.89
N ARG A 158 0.42 18.67 0.92
CA ARG A 158 -0.90 19.22 0.55
C ARG A 158 -1.79 18.15 -0.08
N GLU A 159 -1.29 17.44 -1.10
CA GLU A 159 -2.05 16.38 -1.76
C GLU A 159 -2.31 15.22 -0.80
N GLU A 160 -1.31 14.87 0.01
CA GLU A 160 -1.47 13.82 1.02
C GLU A 160 -2.53 14.18 2.07
N HIS A 161 -2.52 15.42 2.55
CA HIS A 161 -3.55 15.91 3.47
C HIS A 161 -4.94 15.82 2.86
N LEU A 162 -5.14 16.30 1.63
CA LEU A 162 -6.42 16.27 0.94
C LEU A 162 -6.91 14.84 0.69
N LEU A 163 -6.01 13.93 0.33
CA LEU A 163 -6.32 12.50 0.16
C LEU A 163 -6.78 11.87 1.49
N LEU A 164 -6.07 12.13 2.58
CA LEU A 164 -6.47 11.64 3.91
C LEU A 164 -7.79 12.27 4.37
N THR A 165 -8.05 13.55 4.09
CA THR A 165 -9.35 14.19 4.35
C THR A 165 -10.47 13.52 3.55
N MET A 166 -10.22 13.15 2.29
CA MET A 166 -11.17 12.35 1.49
C MET A 166 -11.47 11.02 2.18
N PHE A 167 -10.43 10.30 2.60
CA PHE A 167 -10.55 9.02 3.32
C PHE A 167 -11.35 9.17 4.60
N GLN A 168 -11.13 10.25 5.36
CA GLN A 168 -11.89 10.54 6.58
C GLN A 168 -13.38 10.61 6.30
N SER A 169 -13.78 11.31 5.24
CA SER A 169 -15.18 11.47 4.87
C SER A 169 -15.82 10.15 4.48
N VAL A 170 -15.12 9.33 3.69
CA VAL A 170 -15.61 8.02 3.23
C VAL A 170 -15.69 7.02 4.39
N LEU A 171 -14.66 6.97 5.25
CA LEU A 171 -14.63 6.11 6.44
C LEU A 171 -15.73 6.51 7.43
N THR A 172 -15.90 7.82 7.69
CA THR A 172 -16.95 8.32 8.57
C THR A 172 -18.33 7.83 8.10
N PHE A 173 -18.62 8.02 6.81
CA PHE A 173 -19.88 7.56 6.24
C PHE A 173 -20.07 6.04 6.38
N GLN A 174 -19.05 5.24 6.09
CA GLN A 174 -19.14 3.78 6.22
C GLN A 174 -19.39 3.37 7.67
N PHE A 175 -18.67 3.97 8.62
CA PHE A 175 -18.89 3.72 10.04
C PHE A 175 -20.31 4.06 10.42
N ASP A 176 -20.84 5.23 10.07
CA ASP A 176 -22.18 5.64 10.45
C ASP A 176 -23.26 4.71 9.87
N ASN A 177 -23.07 4.18 8.65
CA ASN A 177 -24.06 3.35 7.94
C ASN A 177 -23.90 1.82 8.11
N THR A 178 -22.85 1.32 8.78
CA THR A 178 -22.67 -0.14 8.99
C THR A 178 -23.17 -0.54 10.37
N PRO A 179 -24.21 -1.38 10.52
CA PRO A 179 -24.78 -1.70 11.82
C PRO A 179 -23.84 -2.57 12.67
N GLU A 180 -23.19 -3.56 12.06
CA GLU A 180 -22.40 -4.58 12.75
C GLU A 180 -20.88 -4.37 12.62
N TYR A 181 -20.16 -4.44 13.74
CA TYR A 181 -18.71 -4.23 13.76
C TYR A 181 -17.93 -5.44 13.21
N SER A 182 -18.49 -6.65 13.27
CA SER A 182 -17.80 -7.90 12.89
C SER A 182 -17.46 -7.94 11.39
N SER A 183 -18.28 -7.30 10.56
CA SER A 183 -18.13 -7.18 9.10
C SER A 183 -17.48 -5.88 8.67
N LEU A 184 -17.43 -4.87 9.56
CA LEU A 184 -16.85 -3.57 9.30
C LEU A 184 -15.35 -3.70 8.95
N LEU A 185 -14.96 -3.18 7.79
CA LEU A 185 -13.62 -3.28 7.17
C LEU A 185 -13.16 -4.69 6.76
N ARG A 186 -13.81 -5.78 7.21
CA ARG A 186 -13.56 -7.14 6.70
C ARG A 186 -14.28 -7.41 5.38
N ALA A 187 -15.49 -6.90 5.23
CA ALA A 187 -16.23 -7.02 3.97
C ALA A 187 -15.52 -6.28 2.83
N ASN A 188 -15.66 -6.82 1.61
CA ASN A 188 -15.18 -6.15 0.39
C ASN A 188 -16.14 -5.01 0.02
N THR A 189 -15.90 -3.83 0.60
CA THR A 189 -16.60 -2.58 0.33
C THR A 189 -15.72 -1.61 -0.48
N PRO A 190 -16.28 -0.55 -1.09
CA PRO A 190 -15.47 0.46 -1.79
C PRO A 190 -14.43 1.12 -0.87
N VAL A 191 -14.78 1.31 0.40
CA VAL A 191 -13.86 1.84 1.43
C VAL A 191 -12.73 0.86 1.74
N SER A 192 -13.05 -0.43 1.80
CA SER A 192 -12.05 -1.47 2.02
C SER A 192 -11.07 -1.58 0.85
N ARG A 193 -11.55 -1.42 -0.40
CA ARG A 193 -10.72 -1.33 -1.61
C ARG A 193 -9.85 -0.09 -1.58
N MET A 194 -10.43 1.05 -1.21
CA MET A 194 -9.73 2.32 -1.05
C MET A 194 -8.57 2.23 -0.07
N MET A 195 -8.77 1.61 1.09
CA MET A 195 -7.70 1.36 2.06
C MET A 195 -6.60 0.44 1.50
N THR A 196 -6.96 -0.67 0.84
CA THR A 196 -5.98 -1.57 0.22
C THR A 196 -5.20 -0.89 -0.92
N THR A 197 -5.82 -0.04 -1.72
CA THR A 197 -5.13 0.69 -2.80
C THR A 197 -4.18 1.74 -2.22
N TYR A 198 -4.54 2.39 -1.12
CA TYR A 198 -3.66 3.35 -0.45
C TYR A 198 -2.36 2.71 0.03
N THR A 199 -2.42 1.52 0.61
CA THR A 199 -1.23 0.83 1.11
C THR A 199 -0.29 0.35 0.00
N ARG A 200 -0.75 0.32 -1.25
CA ARG A 200 0.09 0.03 -2.42
C ARG A 200 0.89 1.24 -2.93
N ARG A 201 0.67 2.44 -2.38
CA ARG A 201 1.46 3.64 -2.70
C ARG A 201 2.90 3.48 -2.20
N GLY A 202 3.80 4.31 -2.73
CA GLY A 202 5.24 4.22 -2.50
C GLY A 202 5.67 4.09 -1.03
N PRO A 203 5.15 4.90 -0.09
CA PRO A 203 5.49 4.76 1.32
C PRO A 203 5.11 3.40 1.92
N GLY A 204 3.95 2.85 1.56
CA GLY A 204 3.51 1.53 2.02
C GLY A 204 4.39 0.41 1.48
N GLN A 205 4.76 0.48 0.19
CA GLN A 205 5.69 -0.47 -0.42
C GLN A 205 7.09 -0.40 0.20
N SER A 206 7.60 0.81 0.44
CA SER A 206 8.90 1.01 1.08
C SER A 206 8.95 0.40 2.48
N TYR A 207 7.87 0.56 3.24
CA TYR A 207 7.73 -0.07 4.55
C TYR A 207 7.75 -1.60 4.47
N LEU A 208 6.93 -2.20 3.58
CA LEU A 208 6.89 -3.64 3.41
C LEU A 208 8.26 -4.20 3.03
N LYS A 209 8.98 -3.50 2.14
CA LYS A 209 10.33 -3.88 1.74
C LYS A 209 11.31 -3.82 2.90
N THR A 210 11.27 -2.74 3.67
CA THR A 210 12.17 -2.55 4.82
C THR A 210 11.93 -3.58 5.92
N VAL A 211 10.66 -3.93 6.18
CA VAL A 211 10.28 -4.79 7.31
C VAL A 211 10.23 -6.28 6.95
N LEU A 212 9.81 -6.63 5.73
CA LEU A 212 9.53 -8.03 5.37
C LEU A 212 10.55 -8.65 4.42
N ALA A 213 11.25 -7.86 3.58
CA ALA A 213 12.06 -8.42 2.50
C ALA A 213 13.14 -9.37 3.01
N ASP A 214 13.89 -9.00 4.05
CA ASP A 214 14.96 -9.85 4.59
C ASP A 214 14.42 -11.18 5.12
N ARG A 215 13.25 -11.17 5.77
CA ARG A 215 12.62 -12.39 6.29
C ARG A 215 12.08 -13.28 5.19
N ILE A 216 11.49 -12.68 4.15
CA ILE A 216 11.00 -13.41 2.98
C ILE A 216 12.17 -14.03 2.20
N ASN A 217 13.24 -13.27 1.98
CA ASN A 217 14.44 -13.76 1.29
C ASN A 217 15.12 -14.90 2.05
N ALA A 218 15.26 -14.79 3.37
CA ALA A 218 15.79 -15.86 4.20
C ALA A 218 14.96 -17.15 4.11
N LEU A 219 13.63 -17.04 3.98
CA LEU A 219 12.76 -18.20 3.79
C LEU A 219 12.93 -18.83 2.39
N ILE A 220 13.13 -18.01 1.35
CA ILE A 220 13.34 -18.47 -0.03
C ILE A 220 14.65 -19.26 -0.17
N GLU A 221 15.68 -18.93 0.62
CA GLU A 221 16.97 -19.63 0.60
C GLU A 221 16.88 -21.07 1.11
N LEU A 222 15.85 -21.41 1.90
CA LEU A 222 15.63 -22.75 2.46
C LEU A 222 14.95 -23.68 1.44
N LYS A 223 15.70 -24.14 0.43
CA LYS A 223 15.17 -24.91 -0.72
C LYS A 223 14.51 -26.25 -0.38
N GLU A 224 15.00 -26.94 0.65
CA GLU A 224 14.51 -28.27 1.06
C GLU A 224 13.49 -28.20 2.21
N LEU A 225 12.96 -27.01 2.51
CA LEU A 225 12.07 -26.81 3.63
C LEU A 225 10.63 -27.24 3.29
N ASP A 226 10.16 -28.31 3.94
CA ASP A 226 8.75 -28.72 3.92
C ASP A 226 8.06 -28.35 5.24
N LEU A 227 7.12 -27.41 5.19
CA LEU A 227 6.30 -26.96 6.32
C LEU A 227 4.85 -27.48 6.24
N GLU A 228 4.56 -28.48 5.41
CA GLU A 228 3.23 -29.11 5.39
C GLU A 228 2.98 -29.77 6.74
N ILE A 229 1.84 -29.41 7.35
CA ILE A 229 1.38 -29.90 8.67
C ILE A 229 0.03 -30.62 8.57
N ASN A 230 -0.58 -30.68 7.38
CA ASN A 230 -1.82 -31.42 7.18
C ASN A 230 -1.55 -32.93 7.34
N PRO A 231 -2.12 -33.60 8.36
CA PRO A 231 -1.84 -35.01 8.64
C PRO A 231 -2.18 -35.93 7.47
N LEU A 232 -3.27 -35.66 6.76
CA LEU A 232 -3.73 -36.49 5.65
C LEU A 232 -2.72 -36.48 4.50
N LYS A 233 -2.26 -35.29 4.09
CA LYS A 233 -1.27 -35.16 3.02
C LYS A 233 0.08 -35.76 3.38
N ILE A 234 0.48 -35.66 4.65
CA ILE A 234 1.74 -36.25 5.13
C ILE A 234 1.63 -37.77 5.11
N TYR A 235 0.51 -38.31 5.59
CA TYR A 235 0.24 -39.75 5.58
C TYR A 235 0.23 -40.32 4.16
N GLU A 236 -0.45 -39.64 3.22
CA GLU A 236 -0.47 -40.02 1.80
C GLU A 236 0.95 -40.04 1.21
N ARG A 237 1.74 -38.98 1.40
CA ARG A 237 3.13 -38.92 0.93
C ARG A 237 4.02 -39.99 1.56
N MET A 238 3.84 -40.25 2.86
CA MET A 238 4.59 -41.27 3.59
C MET A 238 4.29 -42.66 3.03
N ILE A 239 3.03 -42.97 2.76
CA ILE A 239 2.63 -44.23 2.11
C ILE A 239 3.22 -44.35 0.72
N ASP A 240 3.10 -43.30 -0.10
CA ASP A 240 3.60 -43.32 -1.48
C ASP A 240 5.13 -43.56 -1.51
N GLN A 241 5.85 -43.01 -0.53
CA GLN A 241 7.29 -43.20 -0.40
C GLN A 241 7.65 -44.62 0.08
N ILE A 242 6.92 -45.18 1.05
CA ILE A 242 7.10 -46.57 1.50
C ILE A 242 6.81 -47.56 0.36
N GLU A 243 5.74 -47.34 -0.41
CA GLU A 243 5.38 -48.18 -1.55
C GLU A 243 6.44 -48.11 -2.67
N GLN A 244 7.07 -46.95 -2.87
CA GLN A 244 8.17 -46.80 -3.83
C GLN A 244 9.47 -47.48 -3.36
N ASP A 245 9.77 -47.43 -2.07
CA ASP A 245 11.03 -47.94 -1.51
C ASP A 245 10.98 -49.46 -1.25
N ASP A 246 9.89 -49.96 -0.64
CA ASP A 246 9.74 -51.37 -0.24
C ASP A 246 8.92 -52.21 -1.24
N GLY A 247 8.23 -51.58 -2.19
CA GLY A 247 7.46 -52.24 -3.25
C GLY A 247 6.12 -52.85 -2.82
N ASP A 248 5.85 -52.98 -1.53
CA ASP A 248 4.57 -53.45 -0.98
C ASP A 248 4.16 -52.65 0.26
N LEU A 249 2.85 -52.50 0.46
CA LEU A 249 2.29 -51.67 1.53
C LEU A 249 2.04 -52.48 2.80
N PRO A 250 2.53 -52.02 3.97
CA PRO A 250 2.24 -52.69 5.23
C PRO A 250 0.72 -52.74 5.49
N VAL A 251 0.21 -53.90 5.91
CA VAL A 251 -1.21 -54.10 6.26
C VAL A 251 -1.69 -53.11 7.36
N SER A 252 -0.75 -52.62 8.18
CA SER A 252 -1.01 -51.62 9.21
C SER A 252 -1.24 -50.19 8.70
N LEU A 253 -0.95 -49.88 7.43
CA LEU A 253 -1.04 -48.54 6.84
C LEU A 253 -1.98 -48.55 5.62
N PRO A 254 -3.30 -48.58 5.82
CA PRO A 254 -4.25 -48.59 4.71
C PRO A 254 -4.25 -47.25 3.94
N LYS A 255 -4.53 -47.30 2.63
CA LYS A 255 -4.83 -46.11 1.80
C LYS A 255 -6.26 -45.61 2.05
N GLY A 256 -6.48 -44.30 1.87
CA GLY A 256 -7.81 -43.69 1.97
C GLY A 256 -8.35 -43.53 3.39
N VAL A 257 -7.45 -43.28 4.36
CA VAL A 257 -7.82 -42.98 5.76
C VAL A 257 -8.45 -41.60 5.91
N THR A 258 -9.18 -41.39 7.00
CA THR A 258 -9.67 -40.05 7.34
C THR A 258 -8.57 -39.16 7.92
N ALA A 259 -8.80 -37.84 7.96
CA ALA A 259 -7.83 -36.90 8.52
C ALA A 259 -7.55 -37.16 10.01
N GLU A 260 -8.56 -37.62 10.77
CA GLU A 260 -8.44 -37.97 12.18
C GLU A 260 -7.54 -39.21 12.37
N GLN A 261 -7.75 -40.25 11.56
CA GLN A 261 -6.92 -41.46 11.58
C GLN A 261 -5.47 -41.16 11.19
N ALA A 262 -5.25 -40.32 10.18
CA ALA A 262 -3.92 -39.85 9.80
C ALA A 262 -3.26 -39.03 10.92
N ALA A 263 -4.03 -38.24 11.67
CA ALA A 263 -3.54 -37.45 12.79
C ALA A 263 -3.19 -38.30 14.03
N GLU A 264 -3.83 -39.45 14.23
CA GLU A 264 -3.53 -40.39 15.31
C GLU A 264 -2.28 -41.26 15.02
N ASN A 265 -1.84 -41.32 13.76
CA ASN A 265 -0.67 -42.09 13.38
C ASN A 265 0.62 -41.51 14.00
N THR A 266 1.36 -42.34 14.74
CA THR A 266 2.57 -41.93 15.47
C THR A 266 3.68 -41.43 14.53
N GLN A 267 3.88 -42.06 13.37
CA GLN A 267 4.91 -41.63 12.40
C GLN A 267 4.56 -40.27 11.79
N VAL A 268 3.29 -40.02 11.50
CA VAL A 268 2.82 -38.71 11.02
C VAL A 268 3.03 -37.63 12.10
N GLN A 269 2.73 -37.93 13.36
CA GLN A 269 2.97 -37.00 14.47
C GLN A 269 4.47 -36.68 14.66
N GLU A 270 5.34 -37.68 14.52
CA GLU A 270 6.80 -37.51 14.58
C GLU A 270 7.33 -36.59 13.46
N ILE A 271 6.70 -36.62 12.28
CA ILE A 271 7.01 -35.71 11.16
C ILE A 271 6.45 -34.30 11.40
N ILE A 272 5.21 -34.18 11.88
CA ILE A 272 4.53 -32.88 12.08
C ILE A 272 5.21 -32.08 13.19
N THR A 273 5.57 -32.72 14.30
CA THR A 273 6.08 -32.04 15.51
C THR A 273 7.25 -31.08 15.23
N PRO A 274 8.35 -31.50 14.57
CA PRO A 274 9.45 -30.60 14.24
C PRO A 274 9.04 -29.52 13.23
N ARG A 275 8.17 -29.83 12.26
CA ARG A 275 7.68 -28.85 11.26
C ARG A 275 6.84 -27.76 11.91
N LEU A 276 5.98 -28.12 12.86
CA LEU A 276 5.14 -27.19 13.61
C LEU A 276 6.01 -26.28 14.48
N LYS A 277 7.03 -26.82 15.15
CA LYS A 277 8.01 -26.02 15.89
C LYS A 277 8.71 -24.99 14.97
N MET A 278 9.21 -25.44 13.82
CA MET A 278 9.85 -24.58 12.83
C MET A 278 8.88 -23.49 12.31
N LEU A 279 7.63 -23.87 12.00
CA LEU A 279 6.61 -22.93 11.53
C LEU A 279 6.31 -21.86 12.58
N MET A 280 6.22 -22.23 13.87
CA MET A 280 6.06 -21.28 14.97
C MET A 280 7.27 -20.35 15.10
N GLU A 281 8.49 -20.88 14.98
CA GLU A 281 9.73 -20.08 15.02
C GLU A 281 9.76 -19.05 13.87
N ILE A 282 9.43 -19.48 12.64
CA ILE A 282 9.32 -18.60 11.48
C ILE A 282 8.24 -17.54 11.70
N ALA A 283 7.03 -17.94 12.08
CA ALA A 283 5.91 -17.02 12.29
C ALA A 283 6.21 -15.98 13.39
N ASN A 284 6.83 -16.41 14.50
CA ASN A 284 7.24 -15.52 15.58
C ASN A 284 8.35 -14.55 15.13
N SER A 285 9.28 -15.00 14.29
CA SER A 285 10.32 -14.14 13.71
C SER A 285 9.70 -13.04 12.83
N PHE A 286 8.73 -13.37 11.97
CA PHE A 286 7.97 -12.38 11.19
C PHE A 286 7.22 -11.41 12.11
N LEU A 287 6.49 -11.93 13.10
CA LEU A 287 5.72 -11.09 14.03
C LEU A 287 6.61 -10.11 14.81
N THR A 288 7.73 -10.61 15.34
CA THR A 288 8.72 -9.78 16.07
C THR A 288 9.28 -8.70 15.16
N THR A 289 9.67 -9.05 13.94
CA THR A 289 10.19 -8.07 12.96
C THR A 289 9.16 -6.99 12.62
N ILE A 290 7.88 -7.34 12.51
CA ILE A 290 6.79 -6.37 12.28
C ILE A 290 6.59 -5.45 13.49
N ILE A 291 6.67 -5.99 14.70
CA ILE A 291 6.54 -5.21 15.95
C ILE A 291 7.73 -4.24 16.10
N ASP A 292 8.95 -4.72 15.86
CA ASP A 292 10.17 -3.89 15.93
C ASP A 292 10.18 -2.82 14.83
N GLY A 293 9.60 -3.13 13.66
CA GLY A 293 9.42 -2.22 12.53
C GLY A 293 8.31 -1.18 12.73
N LEU A 294 7.67 -1.09 13.90
CA LEU A 294 6.57 -0.16 14.15
C LEU A 294 6.92 1.28 13.77
N GLU A 295 8.15 1.72 14.06
CA GLU A 295 8.56 3.10 13.80
C GLU A 295 8.73 3.43 12.30
N GLU A 296 8.90 2.42 11.46
CA GLU A 296 8.95 2.59 10.01
C GLU A 296 7.55 2.76 9.39
N THR A 297 6.48 2.50 10.16
CA THR A 297 5.11 2.55 9.63
C THR A 297 4.79 3.95 9.10
N PRO A 298 4.42 4.10 7.81
CA PRO A 298 4.16 5.39 7.20
C PRO A 298 3.06 6.19 7.90
N TYR A 299 3.22 7.51 7.95
CA TYR A 299 2.30 8.42 8.63
C TYR A 299 0.83 8.19 8.25
N GLY A 300 0.51 8.09 6.96
CA GLY A 300 -0.88 7.96 6.54
C GLY A 300 -1.50 6.60 6.91
N ILE A 301 -0.70 5.52 6.99
CA ILE A 301 -1.15 4.22 7.50
C ILE A 301 -1.45 4.34 9.00
N ARG A 302 -0.54 4.94 9.79
CA ARG A 302 -0.77 5.22 11.22
C ARG A 302 -2.01 6.10 11.42
N TRP A 303 -2.19 7.10 10.56
CA TRP A 303 -3.32 8.01 10.60
C TRP A 303 -4.64 7.29 10.30
N ILE A 304 -4.69 6.39 9.30
CA ILE A 304 -5.88 5.55 9.03
C ILE A 304 -6.19 4.67 10.24
N CYS A 305 -5.20 4.02 10.85
CA CYS A 305 -5.39 3.25 12.08
C CYS A 305 -5.96 4.11 13.23
N LYS A 306 -5.46 5.35 13.38
CA LYS A 306 -6.00 6.32 14.34
C LYS A 306 -7.45 6.69 14.03
N GLN A 307 -7.81 6.88 12.76
CA GLN A 307 -9.20 7.15 12.36
C GLN A 307 -10.10 5.97 12.67
N ILE A 308 -9.70 4.73 12.36
CA ILE A 308 -10.45 3.51 12.70
C ILE A 308 -10.72 3.49 14.20
N ARG A 309 -9.71 3.72 15.05
CA ARG A 309 -9.87 3.80 16.50
C ARG A 309 -10.86 4.88 16.92
N SER A 310 -10.69 6.10 16.41
CA SER A 310 -11.53 7.24 16.78
C SER A 310 -12.99 7.06 16.37
N LEU A 311 -13.24 6.57 15.16
CA LEU A 311 -14.58 6.31 14.65
C LEU A 311 -15.26 5.15 15.37
N THR A 312 -14.49 4.10 15.71
CA THR A 312 -15.00 2.98 16.53
C THR A 312 -15.46 3.47 17.89
N LYS A 313 -14.63 4.24 18.62
CA LYS A 313 -15.01 4.80 19.93
C LYS A 313 -16.17 5.79 19.86
N ARG A 314 -16.26 6.56 18.77
CA ARG A 314 -17.37 7.49 18.57
C ARG A 314 -18.69 6.77 18.35
N LYS A 315 -18.69 5.72 17.51
CA LYS A 315 -19.90 4.96 17.19
C LYS A 315 -20.28 3.99 18.31
N TYR A 316 -19.29 3.41 18.97
CA TYR A 316 -19.43 2.39 20.00
C TYR A 316 -18.61 2.81 21.23
N PRO A 317 -19.16 3.66 22.11
CA PRO A 317 -18.43 4.14 23.29
C PRO A 317 -17.95 3.02 24.23
N ASP A 318 -18.73 1.93 24.31
CA ASP A 318 -18.44 0.76 25.15
C ASP A 318 -17.54 -0.28 24.45
N ALA A 319 -17.04 0.00 23.24
CA ALA A 319 -16.14 -0.91 22.55
C ALA A 319 -14.83 -1.08 23.34
N ASN A 320 -14.54 -2.32 23.73
CA ASN A 320 -13.29 -2.66 24.37
C ASN A 320 -12.10 -2.55 23.39
N ASP A 321 -10.88 -2.55 23.94
CA ASP A 321 -9.67 -2.46 23.12
C ASP A 321 -9.53 -3.66 22.16
N GLN A 322 -10.06 -4.84 22.51
CA GLN A 322 -10.02 -6.01 21.64
C GLN A 322 -10.79 -5.81 20.32
N ILE A 323 -11.98 -5.20 20.38
CA ILE A 323 -12.78 -4.88 19.18
C ILE A 323 -12.03 -3.87 18.31
N ILE A 324 -11.46 -2.82 18.93
CA ILE A 324 -10.69 -1.80 18.24
C ILE A 324 -9.47 -2.42 17.55
N CYS A 325 -8.69 -3.23 18.27
CA CYS A 325 -7.53 -3.94 17.73
C CYS A 325 -7.93 -4.90 16.60
N THR A 326 -9.10 -5.53 16.70
CA THR A 326 -9.62 -6.41 15.64
C THR A 326 -9.91 -5.64 14.34
N LEU A 327 -10.51 -4.45 14.43
CA LEU A 327 -10.77 -3.60 13.27
C LEU A 327 -9.47 -3.06 12.65
N ILE A 328 -8.54 -2.60 13.49
CA ILE A 328 -7.21 -2.16 13.04
C ILE A 328 -6.46 -3.33 12.39
N GLY A 329 -6.49 -4.52 12.98
CA GLY A 329 -5.90 -5.73 12.42
C GLY A 329 -6.53 -6.14 11.08
N GLY A 330 -7.84 -5.92 10.92
CA GLY A 330 -8.55 -6.11 9.64
C GLY A 330 -8.06 -5.18 8.52
N PHE A 331 -7.46 -4.04 8.85
CA PHE A 331 -6.77 -3.18 7.88
C PHE A 331 -5.28 -3.53 7.79
N PHE A 332 -4.56 -3.47 8.91
CA PHE A 332 -3.11 -3.56 8.94
C PHE A 332 -2.59 -4.96 8.59
N PHE A 333 -3.11 -6.02 9.23
CA PHE A 333 -2.65 -7.38 8.93
C PHE A 333 -3.36 -7.94 7.70
N LEU A 334 -4.69 -7.98 7.72
CA LEU A 334 -5.45 -8.67 6.69
C LEU A 334 -5.31 -8.03 5.30
N ARG A 335 -5.22 -6.69 5.21
CA ARG A 335 -5.24 -5.97 3.92
C ARG A 335 -3.90 -5.38 3.50
N PHE A 336 -2.92 -5.35 4.38
CA PHE A 336 -1.60 -4.76 4.08
C PHE A 336 -0.46 -5.77 4.25
N ILE A 337 -0.26 -6.34 5.44
CA ILE A 337 0.86 -7.26 5.70
C ILE A 337 0.65 -8.64 5.05
N ASN A 338 -0.47 -9.31 5.34
CA ASN A 338 -0.68 -10.71 4.93
C ASN A 338 -0.66 -10.90 3.41
N PRO A 339 -1.29 -10.04 2.59
CA PRO A 339 -1.19 -10.15 1.14
C PRO A 339 0.27 -10.08 0.63
N ALA A 340 1.12 -9.29 1.29
CA ALA A 340 2.52 -9.14 0.92
C ALA A 340 3.35 -10.38 1.29
N ILE A 341 3.04 -11.03 2.42
CA ILE A 341 3.67 -12.31 2.81
C ILE A 341 3.24 -13.45 1.88
N VAL A 342 1.96 -13.51 1.51
CA VAL A 342 1.40 -14.59 0.68
C VAL A 342 1.80 -14.43 -0.79
N THR A 343 1.90 -13.20 -1.29
CA THR A 343 2.22 -12.91 -2.71
C THR A 343 3.35 -11.89 -2.85
N PRO A 344 4.58 -12.19 -2.37
CA PRO A 344 5.68 -11.23 -2.29
C PRO A 344 6.05 -10.60 -3.64
N LYS A 345 6.01 -11.40 -4.72
CA LYS A 345 6.26 -10.93 -6.08
C LYS A 345 5.35 -9.76 -6.50
N SER A 346 4.07 -9.81 -6.12
CA SER A 346 3.08 -8.75 -6.42
C SER A 346 3.32 -7.45 -5.65
N TYR A 347 4.20 -7.47 -4.65
CA TYR A 347 4.61 -6.34 -3.83
C TYR A 347 6.10 -5.99 -4.04
N MET A 348 6.75 -6.60 -5.04
CA MET A 348 8.18 -6.40 -5.34
C MET A 348 9.10 -6.69 -4.13
N LEU A 349 8.71 -7.69 -3.32
CA LEU A 349 9.44 -8.18 -2.15
C LEU A 349 10.30 -9.39 -2.47
#